data_AF-A0A969NHN4-F1
#
_entry.id   AF-A0A969NHN4-F1
#
_cell.length_a   1.000
_cell.length_b   1.000
_cell.length_c   1.000
_cell.angle_alpha   90.00
_cell.angle_beta   90.00
_cell.angle_gamma   90.00
#
_symmetry.space_group_name_H-M   'P 1'
#
loop_
_entity.id
_entity.type
_entity.pdbx_description
1 polymer ?
#
loop_
_entity_poly.entity_id
_entity_poly.type
_entity_poly.pdbx_seq_one_letter_code
_entity_poly.pdbx_strand_id
1 'polypeptide(L)'
;MTFNIRYNNKNDGENAWDNRKEELAGLINYYHPDLLGLQEVLPEQLNYLSRNLFGYSVVALGREPNNQGEAVPIFYNTNKYELFENKTFWLSETPDSVSTGWDASLPRICTYAILKIEQHNKNSIF
;
A
#
# COMPACT_ATOMS: atom_id res chain seq x y z
N MET A 1 0.60 6.49 -8.87
CA MET A 1 1.05 5.20 -9.44
C MET A 1 0.19 4.09 -8.86
N THR A 2 -0.14 3.06 -9.65
CA THR A 2 -0.70 1.80 -9.15
C THR A 2 0.22 0.67 -9.56
N PHE A 3 0.54 -0.26 -8.64
CA PHE A 3 1.48 -1.34 -8.93
C PHE A 3 1.19 -2.59 -8.09
N ASN A 4 0.80 -3.68 -8.74
CA ASN A 4 0.76 -4.99 -8.08
C ASN A 4 2.18 -5.54 -8.00
N ILE A 5 2.65 -5.81 -6.77
CA ILE A 5 4.06 -6.18 -6.53
C ILE A 5 4.30 -7.69 -6.45
N ARG A 6 3.22 -8.48 -6.59
CA ARG A 6 3.16 -9.92 -6.37
C ARG A 6 3.54 -10.31 -4.93
N TYR A 7 2.65 -11.03 -4.25
CA TYR A 7 2.93 -11.45 -2.86
C TYR A 7 4.16 -12.35 -2.78
N ASN A 8 4.79 -12.38 -1.61
CA ASN A 8 5.94 -13.23 -1.36
C ASN A 8 5.56 -14.72 -1.40
N ASN A 9 5.87 -15.38 -2.51
CA ASN A 9 5.67 -16.81 -2.70
C ASN A 9 7.00 -17.49 -3.00
N LYS A 10 7.39 -18.47 -2.18
CA LYS A 10 8.61 -19.27 -2.41
C LYS A 10 8.58 -20.07 -3.71
N ASN A 11 7.38 -20.37 -4.22
CA ASN A 11 7.22 -21.10 -5.48
C ASN A 11 7.45 -20.22 -6.72
N ASP A 12 7.64 -18.91 -6.57
CA ASP A 12 7.95 -18.02 -7.70
C ASP A 12 9.43 -18.17 -8.18
N GLY A 13 10.24 -19.00 -7.52
CA GLY A 13 11.58 -19.38 -7.98
C GLY A 13 12.54 -18.20 -8.06
N GLU A 14 13.13 -17.96 -9.24
CA GLU A 14 13.99 -16.80 -9.49
C GLU A 14 13.25 -15.46 -9.30
N ASN A 15 11.92 -15.46 -9.49
CA ASN A 15 11.05 -14.30 -9.30
C ASN A 15 10.50 -14.20 -7.87
N ALA A 16 11.06 -14.91 -6.89
CA ALA A 16 10.68 -14.75 -5.50
C ALA A 16 10.92 -13.31 -5.01
N TRP A 17 10.11 -12.86 -4.03
CA TRP A 17 10.18 -11.50 -3.49
C TRP A 17 11.57 -11.10 -3.03
N ASP A 18 12.31 -12.02 -2.38
CA ASP A 18 13.65 -11.74 -1.88
C ASP A 18 14.64 -11.31 -2.97
N ASN A 19 14.43 -11.75 -4.20
CA ASN A 19 15.26 -11.38 -5.35
C ASN A 19 14.79 -10.08 -6.03
N ARG A 20 13.56 -9.63 -5.79
CA ARG A 20 12.94 -8.47 -6.48
C ARG A 20 12.81 -7.22 -5.62
N LYS A 21 12.83 -7.36 -4.29
CA LYS A 21 12.47 -6.28 -3.34
C LYS A 21 13.30 -5.01 -3.49
N GLU A 22 14.61 -5.16 -3.76
CA GLU A 22 15.53 -4.03 -3.89
C GLU A 22 15.28 -3.24 -5.17
N GLU A 23 15.19 -3.93 -6.32
CA GLU A 23 14.89 -3.28 -7.61
C GLU A 23 13.52 -2.62 -7.60
N LEU A 24 12.51 -3.27 -7.00
CA LEU A 24 11.17 -2.74 -6.88
C LEU A 24 11.13 -1.46 -6.05
N ALA A 25 11.79 -1.44 -4.88
CA ALA A 25 11.89 -0.24 -4.06
C ALA A 25 12.70 0.87 -4.76
N GLY A 26 13.77 0.49 -5.47
CA GLY A 26 14.57 1.41 -6.29
C GLY A 26 13.74 2.08 -7.38
N LEU A 27 12.89 1.33 -8.08
CA LEU A 27 12.00 1.86 -9.12
C LEU A 27 11.01 2.87 -8.55
N ILE A 28 10.38 2.56 -7.41
CA ILE A 28 9.44 3.45 -6.75
C ILE A 28 10.15 4.74 -6.30
N ASN A 29 11.33 4.64 -5.70
CA ASN A 29 12.11 5.79 -5.27
C ASN A 29 12.60 6.64 -6.45
N TYR A 30 12.93 6.02 -7.58
CA TYR A 30 13.33 6.72 -8.80
C TYR A 30 12.20 7.56 -9.40
N TYR A 31 11.01 6.98 -9.55
CA TYR A 31 9.85 7.72 -10.08
C TYR A 31 9.20 8.64 -9.05
N HIS A 32 9.41 8.37 -7.77
CA HIS A 32 8.93 9.14 -6.62
C HIS A 32 7.46 9.60 -6.76
N PRO A 33 6.50 8.66 -6.98
CA PRO A 33 5.10 9.02 -7.19
C PRO A 33 4.49 9.68 -5.95
N ASP A 34 3.76 10.78 -6.14
CA ASP A 34 3.09 11.49 -5.03
C ASP A 34 2.12 10.61 -4.23
N LEU A 35 1.40 9.74 -4.93
CA LEU A 35 0.48 8.74 -4.40
C LEU A 35 0.77 7.38 -5.05
N LEU A 36 0.84 6.33 -4.24
CA LEU A 36 1.17 4.98 -4.67
C LEU A 36 0.22 3.97 -4.02
N GLY A 37 -0.63 3.34 -4.84
CA GLY A 37 -1.43 2.19 -4.42
C GLY A 37 -0.73 0.89 -4.81
N LEU A 38 -0.54 -0.02 -3.84
CA LEU A 38 0.00 -1.35 -4.10
C LEU A 38 -1.05 -2.44 -3.90
N GLN A 39 -0.81 -3.61 -4.49
CA GLN A 39 -1.63 -4.81 -4.32
C GLN A 39 -0.75 -6.03 -4.02
N GLU A 40 -1.36 -7.06 -3.41
CA GLU A 40 -0.72 -8.33 -3.00
C GLU A 40 0.39 -8.15 -1.95
N VAL A 41 0.28 -7.17 -1.05
CA VAL A 41 1.37 -6.87 -0.10
C VAL A 41 1.21 -7.65 1.19
N LEU A 42 2.10 -8.62 1.47
CA LEU A 42 2.14 -9.32 2.76
C LEU A 42 2.81 -8.47 3.86
N PRO A 43 2.59 -8.78 5.17
CA PRO A 43 3.13 -8.00 6.28
C PRO A 43 4.65 -7.77 6.24
N GLU A 44 5.44 -8.78 5.83
CA GLU A 44 6.89 -8.65 5.70
C GLU A 44 7.30 -7.77 4.51
N GLN A 45 6.54 -7.80 3.42
CA GLN A 45 6.77 -6.94 2.26
C GLN A 45 6.43 -5.49 2.62
N LEU A 46 5.32 -5.26 3.32
CA LEU A 46 4.94 -3.96 3.85
C LEU A 46 6.02 -3.40 4.77
N ASN A 47 6.50 -4.20 5.73
CA ASN A 47 7.57 -3.79 6.64
C ASN A 47 8.87 -3.43 5.92
N TYR A 48 9.24 -4.19 4.88
CA TYR A 48 10.39 -3.85 4.05
C TYR A 48 10.18 -2.51 3.32
N LEU A 49 9.04 -2.33 2.64
CA LEU A 49 8.74 -1.13 1.87
C LEU A 49 8.67 0.12 2.76
N SER A 50 8.02 0.04 3.92
CA SER A 50 7.96 1.16 4.89
C SER A 50 9.33 1.62 5.39
N ARG A 51 10.35 0.77 5.34
CA ARG A 51 11.74 1.13 5.72
C ARG A 51 12.56 1.68 4.56
N ASN A 52 12.19 1.37 3.32
CA ASN A 52 12.99 1.65 2.12
C ASN A 52 12.37 2.69 1.18
N LEU A 53 11.09 3.05 1.35
CA LEU A 53 10.43 4.12 0.60
C LEU A 53 10.48 5.42 1.42
N PHE A 54 11.46 6.27 1.12
CA PHE A 54 11.72 7.48 1.90
C PHE A 54 10.74 8.61 1.56
N GLY A 55 10.32 9.38 2.57
CA GLY A 55 9.40 10.51 2.39
C GLY A 55 7.94 10.09 2.20
N TYR A 56 7.61 8.82 2.49
CA TYR A 56 6.26 8.30 2.44
C TYR A 56 5.74 7.95 3.84
N SER A 57 4.45 8.19 4.04
CA SER A 57 3.64 7.51 5.05
C SER A 57 2.69 6.54 4.34
N VAL A 58 2.15 5.57 5.07
CA VAL A 58 1.34 4.49 4.50
C VAL A 58 0.09 4.22 5.31
N VAL A 59 -1.02 4.00 4.61
CA VAL A 59 -2.24 3.38 5.15
C VAL A 59 -2.30 1.95 4.66
N ALA A 60 -2.44 0.99 5.58
CA ALA A 60 -2.51 -0.42 5.24
C ALA A 60 -3.27 -1.22 6.30
N LEU A 61 -4.10 -2.16 5.86
CA LEU A 61 -4.68 -3.20 6.69
C LEU A 61 -4.77 -4.49 5.87
N GLY A 62 -4.30 -5.61 6.42
CA GLY A 62 -4.33 -6.92 5.81
C GLY A 62 -5.73 -7.53 5.83
N ARG A 63 -6.07 -8.27 4.77
CA ARG A 63 -7.43 -8.80 4.55
C ARG A 63 -7.86 -9.94 5.49
N GLU A 64 -6.98 -10.44 6.34
CA GLU A 64 -7.22 -11.54 7.28
C GLU A 64 -7.24 -11.04 8.74
N PRO A 65 -7.76 -11.85 9.70
CA PRO A 65 -7.78 -11.46 11.10
C PRO A 65 -6.40 -11.09 11.63
N ASN A 66 -6.35 -10.18 12.61
CA ASN A 66 -5.10 -9.70 13.22
C ASN A 66 -4.15 -9.01 12.23
N ASN A 67 -4.70 -8.31 11.22
CA ASN A 67 -3.94 -7.55 10.23
C ASN A 67 -2.95 -8.45 9.44
N GLN A 68 -3.38 -9.67 9.10
CA GLN A 68 -2.60 -10.64 8.34
C GLN A 68 -3.08 -10.72 6.89
N GLY A 69 -2.40 -11.55 6.08
CA GLY A 69 -2.71 -11.73 4.68
C GLY A 69 -2.35 -10.51 3.82
N GLU A 70 -2.75 -10.54 2.55
CA GLU A 70 -2.47 -9.46 1.62
C GLU A 70 -3.22 -8.17 2.01
N ALA A 71 -2.48 -7.06 2.00
CA ALA A 71 -3.00 -5.70 2.07
C ALA A 71 -3.04 -5.05 0.68
N VAL A 72 -3.79 -3.95 0.57
CA VAL A 72 -3.82 -3.04 -0.59
C VAL A 72 -3.40 -1.62 -0.17
N PRO A 73 -2.13 -1.43 0.25
CA PRO A 73 -1.71 -0.22 0.94
C PRO A 73 -1.65 1.00 0.02
N ILE A 74 -1.85 2.17 0.62
CA ILE A 74 -1.66 3.48 -0.03
C ILE A 74 -0.47 4.18 0.64
N PHE A 75 0.62 4.32 -0.10
CA PHE A 75 1.75 5.19 0.27
C PHE A 75 1.50 6.61 -0.29
N TYR A 76 1.75 7.63 0.51
CA TYR A 76 1.59 9.04 0.11
C TYR A 76 2.78 9.89 0.56
N ASN A 77 3.16 10.86 -0.28
CA ASN A 77 4.30 11.75 -0.04
C ASN A 77 3.99 12.74 1.09
N THR A 78 4.72 12.64 2.20
CA THR A 78 4.47 13.45 3.40
C THR A 78 4.87 14.91 3.26
N ASN A 79 5.64 15.27 2.22
CA ASN A 79 5.97 16.67 1.92
C ASN A 79 4.86 17.38 1.12
N LYS A 80 3.77 16.67 0.79
CA LYS A 80 2.67 17.22 -0.01
C LYS A 80 1.31 16.95 0.61
N TYR A 81 1.18 15.87 1.37
CA TYR A 81 -0.10 15.40 1.87
C TYR A 81 -0.07 15.10 3.36
N GLU A 82 -1.12 15.57 4.04
CA GLU A 82 -1.49 15.17 5.38
C GLU A 82 -2.68 14.20 5.30
N LEU A 83 -2.65 13.15 6.11
CA LEU A 83 -3.76 12.19 6.19
C LEU A 83 -4.89 12.75 7.06
N PHE A 84 -6.07 12.93 6.47
CA PHE A 84 -7.25 13.37 7.20
C PHE A 84 -8.10 12.21 7.71
N GLU A 85 -8.38 11.25 6.83
CA GLU A 85 -9.21 10.09 7.14
C GLU A 85 -8.75 8.90 6.31
N ASN A 86 -8.93 7.69 6.82
CA ASN A 86 -8.80 6.48 6.03
C ASN A 86 -9.70 5.38 6.56
N LYS A 87 -9.99 4.40 5.71
CA LYS A 87 -10.62 3.15 6.12
C LYS A 87 -10.16 2.02 5.21
N THR A 88 -10.14 0.82 5.76
CA THR A 88 -10.13 -0.43 4.98
C THR A 88 -11.41 -1.19 5.29
N PHE A 89 -12.06 -1.71 4.26
CA PHE A 89 -13.29 -2.48 4.40
C PHE A 89 -13.29 -3.67 3.44
N TRP A 90 -14.03 -4.72 3.80
CA TRP A 90 -14.16 -5.93 2.99
C TRP A 90 -15.23 -5.75 1.92
N LEU A 91 -14.95 -6.27 0.73
CA LEU A 91 -15.87 -6.25 -0.41
C LEU A 91 -16.88 -7.39 -0.25
N SER A 92 -17.87 -7.18 0.60
CA SER A 92 -18.88 -8.18 0.97
C SER A 92 -20.17 -7.51 1.48
N GLU A 93 -21.14 -8.33 1.89
CA GLU A 93 -22.35 -7.88 2.58
C GLU A 93 -22.08 -7.39 4.02
N THR A 94 -20.92 -7.70 4.59
CA THR A 94 -20.50 -7.27 5.94
C THR A 94 -19.14 -6.57 5.90
N PRO A 95 -19.06 -5.35 5.33
CA PRO A 95 -17.80 -4.69 5.00
C PRO A 95 -16.95 -4.28 6.21
N ASP A 96 -17.55 -4.19 7.39
CA ASP A 96 -16.86 -3.76 8.63
C ASP A 96 -16.20 -4.92 9.40
N SER A 97 -16.26 -6.15 8.89
CA SER A 97 -15.61 -7.32 9.47
C SER A 97 -14.99 -8.22 8.40
N VAL A 98 -14.01 -9.02 8.81
CA VAL A 98 -13.35 -9.99 7.92
C VAL A 98 -14.39 -10.90 7.29
N SER A 99 -14.52 -10.84 5.96
CA SER A 99 -15.59 -11.52 5.25
C SER A 99 -15.25 -11.74 3.78
N THR A 100 -15.97 -12.67 3.16
CA THR A 100 -15.91 -12.98 1.73
C THR A 100 -17.27 -12.64 1.11
N GLY A 101 -17.27 -11.87 0.02
CA GLY A 101 -18.50 -11.46 -0.65
C GLY A 101 -18.89 -12.41 -1.78
N TRP A 102 -20.19 -12.68 -1.92
CA TRP A 102 -20.82 -13.37 -3.06
C TRP A 102 -20.10 -14.67 -3.48
N ASP A 103 -19.62 -14.73 -4.72
CA ASP A 103 -18.94 -15.87 -5.34
C ASP A 103 -17.41 -15.81 -5.21
N ALA A 104 -16.87 -14.84 -4.46
CA ALA A 104 -15.43 -14.72 -4.27
C ALA A 104 -14.86 -15.92 -3.50
N SER A 105 -13.69 -16.40 -3.91
CA SER A 105 -13.02 -17.52 -3.24
C SER A 105 -12.19 -17.09 -2.02
N LEU A 106 -11.88 -15.79 -1.89
CA LEU A 106 -11.04 -15.24 -0.84
C LEU A 106 -11.60 -13.87 -0.40
N PRO A 107 -11.34 -13.45 0.86
CA PRO A 107 -11.60 -12.07 1.28
C PRO A 107 -10.93 -11.08 0.33
N ARG A 108 -11.66 -10.03 -0.03
CA ARG A 108 -11.14 -8.90 -0.80
C ARG A 108 -11.41 -7.62 -0.02
N ILE A 109 -10.47 -6.69 -0.06
CA ILE A 109 -10.55 -5.44 0.68
C ILE A 109 -10.35 -4.26 -0.26
N CYS A 110 -10.88 -3.11 0.15
CA CYS A 110 -10.58 -1.80 -0.41
C CYS A 110 -10.07 -0.90 0.71
N THR A 111 -8.96 -0.21 0.47
CA THR A 111 -8.42 0.83 1.34
C THR A 111 -8.61 2.16 0.64
N TYR A 112 -9.17 3.16 1.35
CA TYR A 112 -9.19 4.54 0.90
C TYR A 112 -8.52 5.46 1.91
N ALA A 113 -8.02 6.59 1.42
CA ALA A 113 -7.52 7.69 2.23
C ALA A 113 -8.03 9.02 1.69
N ILE A 114 -8.50 9.89 2.59
CA ILE A 114 -8.77 11.30 2.33
C ILE A 114 -7.52 12.06 2.74
N LEU A 115 -6.90 12.73 1.77
CA LEU A 115 -5.65 13.45 1.96
C LEU A 115 -5.89 14.95 1.78
N LYS A 116 -5.30 15.76 2.66
CA LYS A 116 -5.24 17.21 2.51
C LYS A 116 -3.94 17.58 1.83
N ILE A 117 -4.01 18.46 0.83
CA ILE A 117 -2.81 19.02 0.19
C ILE A 117 -2.25 20.09 1.13
N GLU A 118 -1.01 19.93 1.56
CA GLU A 118 -0.28 21.01 2.21
C GLU A 118 0.11 22.04 1.16
N GLN A 119 -0.49 23.23 1.24
CA GLN A 119 -0.01 24.38 0.48
C GLN A 119 1.28 24.86 1.13
N HIS A 120 2.41 24.32 0.71
CA HIS A 120 3.66 25.01 0.95
C HIS A 120 3.61 26.32 0.18
N ASN A 121 3.36 27.43 0.89
CA ASN A 121 3.51 28.78 0.37
C ASN A 121 4.90 28.87 -0.28
N LYS A 122 4.93 28.90 -1.61
CA LYS A 122 6.12 29.28 -2.37
C LYS A 122 6.39 30.76 -2.11
N ASN A 123 6.91 31.10 -0.94
CA ASN A 123 7.70 32.31 -0.74
C ASN A 123 9.09 32.06 -1.34
N SER A 124 9.13 31.77 -2.64
CA SER A 124 10.36 31.90 -3.41
C SER A 124 10.41 33.35 -3.88
N ILE A 125 11.01 34.19 -3.05
CA ILE A 125 11.50 35.49 -3.50
C ILE A 125 12.64 35.17 -4.46
N PHE A 126 12.41 35.39 -5.76
CA PHE A 126 13.48 35.58 -6.73
C PHE A 126 13.86 37.06 -6.75
#